data_AF-A0A2G6QMF7-F1
#
_entry.id   AF-A0A2G6QMF7-F1
#
_cell.length_a   1.000
_cell.length_b   1.000
_cell.length_c   1.000
_cell.angle_alpha   90.00
_cell.angle_beta   90.00
_cell.angle_gamma   90.00
#
_symmetry.space_group_name_H-M   'P 1'
#
loop_
_entity.id
_entity.type
_entity.pdbx_description
1 polymer ?
#
loop_
_entity_poly.entity_id
_entity_poly.type
_entity_poly.pdbx_seq_one_letter_code
_entity_poly.pdbx_strand_id
1 'polypeptide(L)'
;MQNNINELINKSVLEIIEHSANDKKITALVQKHEKKIHFIPTKYRVLGGILQSMNIQFGNFIEVLMKNLIDNEQKYEVLKTYTGKKNNTFSLSNINEQLIDKYITKCQTQNINVDNEFVILQKTIFENNKKIKNNFITFKHDIDLLFKDKTTNKIYYLEIKYNDDHDTGKFVDINRKFIKTYAYLLNEFNLKNYDSLVPILFFFNNKKMKGNIYVPEGTNIKRGKTFFDEFLTTSYSSVENYLTELSEDKNTIKNFNNLYKKIIKMNNGR
;
A
#
# COMPACT_ATOMS: atom_id res chain seq x y z
N MET A 1 24.09 9.26 -1.37
CA MET A 1 22.60 9.25 -1.38
C MET A 1 22.05 7.87 -1.70
N GLN A 2 22.43 7.24 -2.82
CA GLN A 2 22.14 5.81 -3.08
C GLN A 2 22.54 4.90 -1.91
N ASN A 3 23.69 5.17 -1.28
CA ASN A 3 24.19 4.39 -0.13
C ASN A 3 23.22 4.37 1.07
N ASN A 4 22.49 5.46 1.34
CA ASN A 4 21.54 5.51 2.46
C ASN A 4 20.26 4.70 2.17
N ILE A 5 19.81 4.69 0.91
CA ILE A 5 18.68 3.87 0.49
C ILE A 5 19.07 2.38 0.52
N ASN A 6 20.25 2.02 0.00
CA ASN A 6 20.73 0.64 0.03
C ASN A 6 20.90 0.13 1.48
N GLU A 7 21.45 0.96 2.38
CA GLU A 7 21.54 0.65 3.81
C GLU A 7 20.16 0.45 4.45
N LEU A 8 19.19 1.32 4.16
CA LEU A 8 17.80 1.16 4.60
C LEU A 8 17.22 -0.17 4.12
N ILE A 9 17.37 -0.48 2.83
CA ILE A 9 16.86 -1.72 2.23
C ILE A 9 17.49 -2.93 2.92
N ASN A 10 18.82 -2.95 3.09
CA ASN A 10 19.52 -4.05 3.75
C ASN A 10 19.05 -4.26 5.18
N LYS A 11 18.96 -3.17 5.95
CA LYS A 11 18.50 -3.21 7.34
C LYS A 11 17.08 -3.76 7.42
N SER A 12 16.17 -3.26 6.58
CA SER A 12 14.78 -3.74 6.56
C SER A 12 14.65 -5.21 6.17
N VAL A 13 15.42 -5.69 5.18
CA VAL A 13 15.40 -7.11 4.80
C VAL A 13 15.89 -8.00 5.94
N LEU A 14 16.98 -7.62 6.62
CA LEU A 14 17.47 -8.36 7.78
C LEU A 14 16.45 -8.38 8.92
N GLU A 15 15.85 -7.23 9.24
CA GLU A 15 14.81 -7.13 10.28
C GLU A 15 13.60 -8.03 9.97
N ILE A 16 13.14 -8.07 8.71
CA ILE A 16 12.03 -8.95 8.28
C ILE A 16 12.38 -10.43 8.50
N ILE A 17 13.61 -10.83 8.13
CA ILE A 17 14.08 -12.20 8.30
C ILE A 17 14.13 -12.58 9.79
N GLU A 18 14.80 -11.76 10.60
CA GLU A 18 14.96 -12.00 12.03
C GLU A 18 13.62 -12.02 12.78
N HIS A 19 12.75 -11.05 12.49
CA HIS A 19 11.44 -10.94 13.11
C HIS A 19 10.52 -12.13 12.78
N SER A 20 10.69 -12.72 11.59
CA SER A 20 9.91 -13.87 11.14
C SER A 20 10.51 -15.21 11.59
N ALA A 21 11.80 -15.26 11.88
CA ALA A 21 12.53 -16.45 12.36
C ALA A 21 12.49 -16.66 13.88
N ASN A 22 11.70 -15.89 14.62
CA ASN A 22 11.58 -15.96 16.08
C ASN A 22 10.94 -17.27 16.56
N ASP A 23 11.54 -17.92 17.57
CA ASP A 23 11.10 -19.23 18.09
C ASP A 23 9.65 -19.24 18.60
N LYS A 24 9.19 -18.15 19.22
CA LYS A 24 7.81 -18.04 19.72
C LYS A 24 6.81 -18.08 18.56
N LYS A 25 7.11 -17.38 17.45
CA LYS A 25 6.27 -17.38 16.26
C LYS A 25 6.25 -18.74 15.58
N ILE A 26 7.42 -19.37 15.42
CA ILE A 26 7.54 -20.70 14.83
C ILE A 26 6.74 -21.70 15.67
N THR A 27 6.90 -21.68 16.99
CA THR A 27 6.18 -22.56 17.92
C THR A 27 4.67 -22.37 17.85
N ALA A 28 4.20 -21.11 17.81
CA ALA A 28 2.77 -20.81 17.68
C ALA A 28 2.20 -21.31 16.33
N LEU A 29 2.96 -21.20 15.24
CA LEU A 29 2.56 -21.75 13.94
C LEU A 29 2.50 -23.27 13.97
N VAL A 30 3.49 -23.95 14.57
CA VAL A 30 3.47 -25.41 14.73
C VAL A 30 2.21 -25.84 15.48
N GLN A 31 1.94 -25.27 16.65
CA GLN A 31 0.75 -25.57 17.46
C GLN A 31 -0.56 -25.34 16.69
N LYS A 32 -0.63 -24.26 15.90
CA LYS A 32 -1.79 -23.95 15.05
C LYS A 32 -1.99 -24.98 13.94
N HIS A 33 -0.92 -25.50 13.37
CA HIS A 33 -0.97 -26.43 12.24
C HIS A 33 -1.13 -27.90 12.65
N GLU A 34 -0.65 -28.29 13.83
CA GLU A 34 -0.84 -29.65 14.38
C GLU A 34 -2.31 -29.98 14.64
N LYS A 35 -3.11 -28.98 15.00
CA LYS A 35 -4.56 -29.14 15.23
C LYS A 35 -5.38 -29.25 13.94
N LYS A 36 -4.75 -29.14 12.76
CA LYS A 36 -5.44 -29.12 11.47
C LYS A 36 -5.17 -30.41 10.69
N ILE A 37 -6.24 -31.09 10.30
CA ILE A 37 -6.19 -32.19 9.33
C ILE A 37 -5.79 -31.62 7.97
N HIS A 38 -4.70 -32.10 7.39
CA HIS A 38 -4.20 -31.64 6.09
C HIS A 38 -3.22 -32.64 5.48
N PHE A 39 -3.21 -32.76 4.15
CA PHE A 39 -2.27 -33.64 3.42
C PHE A 39 -0.83 -33.08 3.33
N ILE A 40 -0.62 -31.77 3.57
CA ILE A 40 0.69 -31.13 3.48
C ILE A 40 1.37 -31.29 4.85
N PRO A 41 2.59 -31.86 4.92
CA PRO A 41 3.31 -32.01 6.18
C PRO A 41 3.46 -30.68 6.94
N THR A 42 3.35 -30.74 8.27
CA THR A 42 3.37 -29.57 9.16
C THR A 42 4.57 -28.65 8.91
N LYS A 43 5.77 -29.20 8.69
CA LYS A 43 6.98 -28.43 8.40
C LYS A 43 6.85 -27.48 7.20
N TYR A 44 6.19 -27.90 6.12
CA TYR A 44 5.99 -27.07 4.94
C TYR A 44 4.87 -26.04 5.14
N ARG A 45 3.82 -26.39 5.91
CA ARG A 45 2.77 -25.44 6.28
C ARG A 45 3.29 -24.32 7.18
N VAL A 46 4.18 -24.66 8.13
CA VAL A 46 4.87 -23.67 8.98
C VAL A 46 5.78 -22.76 8.15
N LEU A 47 6.59 -23.34 7.25
CA LEU A 47 7.40 -22.56 6.31
C LEU A 47 6.54 -21.61 5.48
N GLY A 48 5.46 -22.09 4.88
CA GLY A 48 4.52 -21.27 4.11
C GLY A 48 3.92 -20.13 4.93
N GLY A 49 3.55 -20.38 6.19
CA GLY A 49 3.05 -19.34 7.10
C GLY A 49 4.09 -18.25 7.42
N ILE A 50 5.37 -18.64 7.54
CA ILE A 50 6.47 -17.69 7.77
C ILE A 50 6.71 -16.84 6.51
N LEU A 51 6.79 -17.46 5.34
CA LEU A 51 6.96 -16.75 4.06
C LEU A 51 5.80 -15.79 3.79
N GLN A 52 4.56 -16.21 4.10
CA GLN A 52 3.39 -15.33 4.02
C GLN A 52 3.52 -14.13 4.95
N SER A 53 4.01 -14.32 6.18
CA SER A 53 4.25 -13.22 7.12
C SER A 53 5.33 -12.25 6.60
N MET A 54 6.38 -12.77 5.96
CA MET A 54 7.42 -11.94 5.34
C MET A 54 6.85 -11.11 4.18
N ASN A 55 6.00 -11.69 3.32
CA ASN A 55 5.34 -10.94 2.24
C ASN A 55 4.48 -9.79 2.75
N ILE A 56 3.77 -9.98 3.87
CA ILE A 56 3.00 -8.90 4.51
C ILE A 56 3.95 -7.80 5.01
N GLN A 57 5.05 -8.18 5.67
CA GLN A 57 6.04 -7.22 6.16
C GLN A 57 6.75 -6.48 5.01
N PHE A 58 6.95 -7.14 3.87
CA PHE A 58 7.51 -6.51 2.68
C PHE A 58 6.60 -5.40 2.14
N GLY A 59 5.27 -5.59 2.17
CA GLY A 59 4.31 -4.52 1.88
C GLY A 59 4.53 -3.27 2.75
N ASN A 60 4.63 -3.47 4.08
CA ASN A 60 4.93 -2.38 5.01
C ASN A 60 6.29 -1.72 4.75
N PHE A 61 7.29 -2.52 4.35
CA PHE A 61 8.60 -2.00 3.98
C PHE A 61 8.52 -1.08 2.76
N ILE A 62 7.73 -1.43 1.73
CA ILE A 62 7.53 -0.55 0.57
C ILE A 62 6.94 0.79 1.01
N GLU A 63 5.96 0.80 1.92
CA GLU A 63 5.40 2.06 2.45
C GLU A 63 6.49 2.94 3.10
N VAL A 64 7.36 2.34 3.92
CA VAL A 64 8.48 3.04 4.57
C VAL A 64 9.51 3.51 3.53
N LEU A 65 9.85 2.68 2.55
CA LEU A 65 10.76 3.02 1.46
C LEU A 65 10.24 4.23 0.69
N MET A 66 8.98 4.21 0.24
CA MET A 66 8.37 5.31 -0.51
C MET A 66 8.32 6.60 0.29
N LYS A 67 7.99 6.52 1.59
CA LYS A 67 8.05 7.67 2.49
C LYS A 67 9.45 8.28 2.55
N ASN A 68 10.49 7.46 2.72
CA ASN A 68 11.86 7.93 2.82
C ASN A 68 12.37 8.49 1.48
N LEU A 69 11.97 7.90 0.35
CA LEU A 69 12.29 8.44 -0.97
C LEU A 69 11.69 9.83 -1.15
N ILE A 70 10.43 10.03 -0.77
CA ILE A 70 9.78 11.36 -0.85
C ILE A 70 10.36 12.36 0.16
N ASP A 71 10.68 11.94 1.40
CA ASP A 71 11.26 12.85 2.41
C ASP A 71 12.66 13.35 2.00
N ASN A 72 13.38 12.60 1.14
CA ASN A 72 14.65 13.00 0.56
C ASN A 72 14.51 14.03 -0.58
N GLU A 73 13.32 14.19 -1.16
CA GLU A 73 13.06 15.16 -2.22
C GLU A 73 12.83 16.55 -1.61
N GLN A 74 13.75 17.49 -1.81
CA GLN A 74 13.67 18.83 -1.22
C GLN A 74 12.38 19.59 -1.60
N LYS A 75 11.81 19.31 -2.78
CA LYS A 75 10.56 19.90 -3.27
C LYS A 75 9.31 19.47 -2.50
N TYR A 76 9.38 18.36 -1.76
CA TYR A 76 8.23 17.82 -1.04
C TYR A 76 8.32 17.98 0.48
N GLU A 77 7.16 18.05 1.11
CA GLU A 77 6.97 18.00 2.55
C GLU A 77 6.06 16.81 2.89
N VAL A 78 6.57 15.81 3.61
CA VAL A 78 5.73 14.71 4.10
C VAL A 78 4.86 15.22 5.26
N LEU A 79 3.54 15.06 5.13
CA LEU A 79 2.57 15.44 6.16
C LEU A 79 2.56 14.38 7.29
N LYS A 80 3.54 14.47 8.18
CA LYS A 80 3.81 13.51 9.29
C LYS A 80 2.65 13.40 10.28
N THR A 81 1.74 14.36 10.30
CA THR A 81 0.53 14.31 11.14
C THR A 81 -0.36 13.11 10.80
N TYR A 82 -0.38 12.68 9.55
CA TYR A 82 -1.25 11.59 9.07
C TYR A 82 -0.47 10.38 8.53
N THR A 83 0.65 10.62 7.82
CA THR A 83 1.44 9.59 7.13
C THR A 83 1.95 8.50 8.09
N GLY A 84 1.59 7.25 7.83
CA GLY A 84 1.99 6.07 8.60
C GLY A 84 1.42 6.02 10.02
N LYS A 85 0.52 6.95 10.39
CA LYS A 85 -0.19 6.90 11.66
C LYS A 85 -1.38 5.97 11.56
N LYS A 86 -1.57 5.18 12.62
CA LYS A 86 -2.72 4.30 12.75
C LYS A 86 -3.91 5.04 13.32
N ASN A 87 -5.10 4.70 12.86
CA ASN A 87 -6.39 5.16 13.39
C ASN A 87 -6.57 6.69 13.35
N ASN A 88 -6.16 7.36 12.28
CA ASN A 88 -6.52 8.76 12.09
C ASN A 88 -8.04 8.89 12.04
N THR A 89 -8.58 9.90 12.71
CA THR A 89 -10.02 10.13 12.77
C THR A 89 -10.42 11.09 11.67
N PHE A 90 -11.27 10.63 10.75
CA PHE A 90 -11.81 11.44 9.67
C PHE A 90 -13.33 11.47 9.71
N SER A 91 -13.92 12.43 9.00
CA SER A 91 -15.37 12.52 8.86
C SER A 91 -15.81 12.65 7.41
N LEU A 92 -16.93 12.01 7.08
CA LEU A 92 -17.57 12.07 5.76
C LEU A 92 -19.07 12.18 5.89
N SER A 93 -19.71 12.95 5.02
CA SER A 93 -21.16 12.99 4.94
C SER A 93 -21.73 11.68 4.40
N ASN A 94 -22.90 11.27 4.89
CA ASN A 94 -23.62 10.10 4.38
C ASN A 94 -23.92 10.22 2.86
N ILE A 95 -24.12 11.45 2.37
CA ILE A 95 -24.33 11.72 0.93
C ILE A 95 -23.09 11.30 0.12
N ASN A 96 -21.89 11.67 0.57
CA ASN A 96 -20.67 11.29 -0.14
C ASN A 96 -20.36 9.80 0.01
N GLU A 97 -20.73 9.17 1.13
CA GLU A 97 -20.60 7.73 1.27
C GLU A 97 -21.45 6.99 0.22
N GLN A 98 -22.73 7.32 0.14
CA GLN A 98 -23.66 6.73 -0.84
C GLN A 98 -23.25 7.04 -2.28
N LEU A 99 -22.71 8.24 -2.54
CA LEU A 99 -22.21 8.62 -3.85
C LEU A 99 -21.06 7.70 -4.30
N ILE A 100 -20.11 7.41 -3.40
CA ILE A 100 -18.98 6.52 -3.69
C ILE A 100 -19.46 5.09 -3.93
N ASP A 101 -20.39 4.58 -3.11
CA ASP A 101 -20.89 3.22 -3.28
C ASP A 101 -21.72 3.07 -4.57
N LYS A 102 -22.47 4.10 -4.97
CA LYS A 102 -23.14 4.16 -6.28
C LYS A 102 -22.13 4.18 -7.42
N TYR A 103 -21.05 4.96 -7.31
CA TYR A 103 -20.00 5.01 -8.32
C TYR A 103 -19.33 3.64 -8.49
N ILE A 104 -18.95 2.97 -7.40
CA ILE A 104 -18.38 1.62 -7.44
C ILE A 104 -19.33 0.65 -8.14
N THR A 105 -20.62 0.67 -7.76
CA THR A 105 -21.65 -0.17 -8.39
C THR A 105 -21.80 0.12 -9.88
N LYS A 106 -21.77 1.41 -10.27
CA LYS A 106 -21.85 1.84 -11.67
C LYS A 106 -20.68 1.26 -12.48
N CYS A 107 -19.45 1.33 -11.96
CA CYS A 107 -18.27 0.76 -12.60
C CYS A 107 -18.42 -0.76 -12.83
N GLN A 108 -19.04 -1.49 -11.89
CA GLN A 108 -19.19 -2.95 -11.98
C GLN A 108 -20.31 -3.38 -12.92
N THR A 109 -21.34 -2.56 -13.11
CA THR A 109 -22.59 -2.95 -13.78
C THR A 109 -22.77 -2.31 -15.14
N GLN A 110 -22.01 -1.26 -15.46
CA GLN A 110 -22.15 -0.47 -16.68
C GLN A 110 -20.80 -0.30 -17.37
N ASN A 111 -20.80 -0.18 -18.69
CA ASN A 111 -19.62 0.20 -19.45
C ASN A 111 -19.49 1.72 -19.45
N ILE A 112 -18.65 2.25 -18.56
CA ILE A 112 -18.46 3.69 -18.36
C ILE A 112 -17.09 4.15 -18.83
N ASN A 113 -16.99 5.42 -19.21
CA ASN A 113 -15.70 6.07 -19.37
C ASN A 113 -15.19 6.51 -17.99
N VAL A 114 -14.31 5.70 -17.40
CA VAL A 114 -13.77 5.92 -16.05
C VAL A 114 -13.02 7.26 -15.92
N ASP A 115 -12.34 7.71 -16.97
CA ASP A 115 -11.57 8.96 -16.97
C ASP A 115 -12.49 10.17 -16.74
N ASN A 116 -13.67 10.18 -17.38
CA ASN A 116 -14.65 11.25 -17.22
C ASN A 116 -15.44 11.12 -15.91
N GLU A 117 -15.92 9.91 -15.62
CA GLU A 117 -16.79 9.66 -14.46
C GLU A 117 -16.08 9.86 -13.14
N PHE A 118 -14.78 9.53 -13.07
CA PHE A 118 -13.98 9.79 -11.88
C PHE A 118 -13.82 11.30 -11.60
N VAL A 119 -13.61 12.12 -12.64
CA VAL A 119 -13.55 13.58 -12.48
C VAL A 119 -14.90 14.15 -12.00
N ILE A 120 -16.02 13.64 -12.53
CA ILE A 120 -17.36 14.01 -12.07
C ILE A 120 -17.54 13.66 -10.59
N LEU A 121 -17.11 12.45 -10.19
CA LEU A 121 -17.15 12.01 -8.80
C LEU A 121 -16.33 12.95 -7.89
N GLN A 122 -15.09 13.27 -8.27
CA GLN A 122 -14.22 14.15 -7.50
C GLN A 122 -14.82 15.54 -7.29
N LYS A 123 -15.35 16.15 -8.36
CA LYS A 123 -16.04 17.45 -8.29
C LYS A 123 -17.27 17.38 -7.39
N THR A 124 -18.08 16.33 -7.52
CA THR A 124 -19.31 16.18 -6.73
C THR A 124 -19.02 15.99 -5.24
N ILE A 125 -18.02 15.17 -4.90
CA ILE A 125 -17.56 15.00 -3.51
C ILE A 125 -17.14 16.34 -2.92
N PHE A 126 -16.32 17.09 -3.67
CA PHE A 126 -15.82 18.39 -3.25
C PHE A 126 -16.95 19.41 -3.01
N GLU A 127 -17.90 19.53 -3.93
CA GLU A 127 -19.05 20.43 -3.76
C GLU A 127 -19.96 20.01 -2.61
N ASN A 128 -20.14 18.71 -2.36
CA ASN A 128 -20.89 18.23 -1.22
C ASN A 128 -20.21 18.53 0.12
N ASN A 129 -18.88 18.53 0.18
CA ASN A 129 -18.14 18.89 1.40
C ASN A 129 -18.31 20.37 1.78
N LYS A 130 -18.68 21.25 0.84
CA LYS A 130 -18.97 22.67 1.10
C LYS A 130 -20.37 22.91 1.67
N LYS A 131 -21.30 21.96 1.52
CA LYS A 131 -22.69 22.11 2.00
C LYS A 131 -22.76 21.95 3.51
N ILE A 132 -23.82 22.49 4.13
CA ILE A 132 -24.02 22.51 5.59
C ILE A 132 -23.83 21.10 6.18
N LYS A 133 -23.06 21.04 7.27
CA LYS A 133 -22.55 19.81 7.92
C LYS A 133 -23.61 19.06 8.72
N ASN A 134 -24.70 18.64 8.08
CA ASN A 134 -25.64 17.71 8.70
C ASN A 134 -25.27 16.27 8.29
N ASN A 135 -25.23 15.36 9.28
CA ASN A 135 -25.04 13.91 9.10
C ASN A 135 -23.64 13.46 8.64
N PHE A 136 -22.60 13.87 9.37
CA PHE A 136 -21.25 13.34 9.21
C PHE A 136 -21.07 12.07 10.05
N ILE A 137 -20.43 11.08 9.45
CA ILE A 137 -20.03 9.83 10.10
C ILE A 137 -18.52 9.87 10.29
N THR A 138 -18.05 9.42 11.45
CA THR A 138 -16.64 9.40 11.80
C THR A 138 -16.03 8.03 11.52
N PHE A 139 -14.85 8.01 10.90
CA PHE A 139 -14.13 6.79 10.53
C PHE A 139 -12.70 6.84 11.05
N LYS A 140 -12.17 5.67 11.44
CA LYS A 140 -10.74 5.49 11.72
C LYS A 140 -10.05 4.94 10.48
N HIS A 141 -8.95 5.57 10.08
CA HIS A 141 -8.24 5.20 8.87
C HIS A 141 -6.73 5.39 8.95
N ASP A 142 -6.01 4.46 8.33
CA ASP A 142 -4.56 4.51 8.19
C ASP A 142 -4.24 5.11 6.82
N ILE A 143 -3.26 6.02 6.76
CA ILE A 143 -2.82 6.64 5.51
C ILE A 143 -1.38 6.22 5.25
N ASP A 144 -1.16 5.54 4.13
CA ASP A 144 0.16 5.03 3.77
C ASP A 144 1.14 6.20 3.59
N LEU A 145 0.82 7.14 2.69
CA LEU A 145 1.66 8.32 2.46
C LEU A 145 0.85 9.55 1.99
N LEU A 146 1.15 10.69 2.61
CA LEU A 146 0.60 12.00 2.25
C LEU A 146 1.73 13.02 2.22
N PHE A 147 1.91 13.70 1.10
CA PHE A 147 2.95 14.73 0.95
C PHE A 147 2.46 15.92 0.15
N LYS A 148 3.11 17.06 0.35
CA LYS A 148 2.79 18.33 -0.28
C LYS A 148 3.94 18.81 -1.14
N ASP A 149 3.64 19.27 -2.34
CA ASP A 149 4.57 20.04 -3.15
C ASP A 149 4.66 21.46 -2.61
N LYS A 150 5.85 21.85 -2.17
CA LYS A 150 6.12 23.17 -1.59
C LYS A 150 5.94 24.31 -2.59
N THR A 151 6.08 24.02 -3.89
CA THR A 151 5.99 25.01 -4.97
C THR A 151 4.54 25.24 -5.41
N THR A 152 3.80 24.15 -5.66
CA THR A 152 2.43 24.23 -6.18
C THR A 152 1.36 24.23 -5.08
N ASN A 153 1.74 23.92 -3.84
CA ASN A 153 0.86 23.64 -2.70
C ASN A 153 -0.12 22.46 -2.91
N LYS A 154 0.06 21.66 -3.97
CA LYS A 154 -0.74 20.45 -4.18
C LYS A 154 -0.38 19.38 -3.14
N ILE A 155 -1.40 18.69 -2.65
CA ILE A 155 -1.26 17.56 -1.74
C ILE A 155 -1.45 16.27 -2.56
N TYR A 156 -0.58 15.29 -2.37
CA TYR A 156 -0.65 13.98 -2.98
C TYR A 156 -0.93 12.93 -1.92
N TYR A 157 -2.00 12.17 -2.11
CA TYR A 157 -2.34 11.00 -1.29
C TYR A 157 -1.98 9.74 -2.04
N LEU A 158 -1.15 8.89 -1.45
CA LEU A 158 -0.79 7.60 -1.99
C LEU A 158 -1.43 6.48 -1.17
N GLU A 159 -2.15 5.60 -1.85
CA GLU A 159 -2.43 4.24 -1.38
C GLU A 159 -1.44 3.29 -2.06
N ILE A 160 -0.58 2.65 -1.26
CA ILE A 160 0.55 1.87 -1.76
C ILE A 160 0.17 0.40 -1.83
N LYS A 161 0.44 -0.22 -2.97
CA LYS A 161 0.22 -1.65 -3.22
C LYS A 161 1.44 -2.24 -3.91
N TYR A 162 1.73 -3.50 -3.62
CA TYR A 162 2.85 -4.19 -4.27
C TYR A 162 2.53 -4.52 -5.75
N ASN A 163 1.36 -5.13 -5.98
CA ASN A 163 0.85 -5.58 -7.29
C ASN A 163 -0.65 -5.29 -7.43
N ASP A 164 -1.16 -5.39 -8.65
CA ASP A 164 -2.58 -5.32 -9.00
C ASP A 164 -3.23 -6.71 -9.17
N ASP A 165 -2.77 -7.71 -8.40
CA ASP A 165 -3.13 -9.12 -8.54
C ASP A 165 -4.19 -9.63 -7.55
N HIS A 166 -4.79 -8.74 -6.75
CA HIS A 166 -5.78 -9.10 -5.74
C HIS A 166 -7.03 -9.77 -6.33
N ASP A 167 -7.62 -10.72 -5.59
CA ASP A 167 -8.92 -11.33 -5.92
C ASP A 167 -10.01 -10.26 -6.14
N THR A 168 -11.02 -10.58 -6.95
CA THR A 168 -12.04 -9.61 -7.43
C THR A 168 -12.73 -8.84 -6.30
N GLY A 169 -13.11 -9.50 -5.21
CA GLY A 169 -13.71 -8.84 -4.04
C GLY A 169 -12.76 -7.83 -3.38
N LYS A 170 -11.52 -8.24 -3.12
CA LYS A 170 -10.48 -7.36 -2.55
C LYS A 170 -10.16 -6.19 -3.47
N PHE A 171 -10.20 -6.40 -4.79
CA PHE A 171 -9.95 -5.35 -5.77
C PHE A 171 -11.01 -4.24 -5.70
N VAL A 172 -12.29 -4.61 -5.55
CA VAL A 172 -13.38 -3.64 -5.33
C VAL A 172 -13.17 -2.87 -4.02
N ASP A 173 -12.88 -3.58 -2.95
CA ASP A 173 -12.73 -2.98 -1.62
C ASP A 173 -11.56 -2.01 -1.54
N ILE A 174 -10.43 -2.31 -2.21
CA ILE A 174 -9.27 -1.40 -2.30
C ILE A 174 -9.68 -0.10 -2.98
N ASN A 175 -10.37 -0.17 -4.13
CA ASN A 175 -10.77 1.02 -4.87
C ASN A 175 -11.82 1.84 -4.08
N ARG A 176 -12.80 1.18 -3.44
CA ARG A 176 -13.76 1.85 -2.55
C ARG A 176 -13.04 2.56 -1.40
N LYS A 177 -12.12 1.85 -0.73
CA LYS A 177 -11.31 2.39 0.38
C LYS A 177 -10.53 3.62 -0.08
N PHE A 178 -9.79 3.50 -1.18
CA PHE A 178 -9.00 4.58 -1.77
C PHE A 178 -9.83 5.85 -2.05
N ILE A 179 -11.00 5.70 -2.68
CA ILE A 179 -11.87 6.83 -3.00
C ILE A 179 -12.48 7.44 -1.72
N LYS A 180 -12.89 6.60 -0.76
CA LYS A 180 -13.38 7.07 0.54
C LYS A 180 -12.30 7.89 1.27
N THR A 181 -11.05 7.43 1.26
CA THR A 181 -9.92 8.14 1.88
C THR A 181 -9.63 9.48 1.21
N TYR A 182 -9.68 9.54 -0.12
CA TYR A 182 -9.63 10.83 -0.83
C TYR A 182 -10.73 11.79 -0.37
N ALA A 183 -11.97 11.31 -0.25
CA ALA A 183 -13.10 12.14 0.18
C ALA A 183 -12.96 12.67 1.62
N TYR A 184 -12.42 11.84 2.53
CA TYR A 184 -12.07 12.23 3.89
C TYR A 184 -11.05 13.37 3.91
N LEU A 185 -9.99 13.24 3.13
CA LEU A 185 -8.89 14.20 3.08
C LEU A 185 -9.32 15.53 2.46
N LEU A 186 -10.19 15.51 1.44
CA LEU A 186 -10.78 16.74 0.91
C LEU A 186 -11.52 17.55 1.99
N ASN A 187 -12.26 16.87 2.87
CA ASN A 187 -12.98 17.50 3.97
C ASN A 187 -12.02 18.02 5.06
N GLU A 188 -10.97 17.24 5.37
CA GLU A 188 -9.97 17.58 6.40
C GLU A 188 -9.17 18.85 6.04
N PHE A 189 -8.71 18.98 4.80
CA PHE A 189 -7.80 20.06 4.41
C PHE A 189 -8.47 21.36 3.94
N ASN A 190 -9.81 21.43 3.93
CA ASN A 190 -10.60 22.59 3.50
C ASN A 190 -10.03 23.28 2.24
N LEU A 191 -9.83 22.50 1.19
CA LEU A 191 -9.12 22.93 -0.01
C LEU A 191 -9.95 23.87 -0.88
N LYS A 192 -9.29 24.72 -1.67
CA LYS A 192 -9.96 25.69 -2.57
C LYS A 192 -10.61 25.03 -3.78
N ASN A 193 -9.98 23.97 -4.30
CA ASN A 193 -10.42 23.23 -5.48
C ASN A 193 -10.27 21.72 -5.26
N TYR A 194 -11.07 20.92 -5.97
CA TYR A 194 -11.01 19.46 -5.91
C TYR A 194 -9.66 18.89 -6.37
N ASP A 195 -8.96 19.57 -7.27
CA ASP A 195 -7.69 19.16 -7.87
C ASP A 195 -6.45 19.57 -7.05
N SER A 196 -6.67 20.24 -5.91
CA SER A 196 -5.60 20.58 -4.96
C SER A 196 -5.15 19.37 -4.13
N LEU A 197 -5.96 18.31 -4.09
CA LEU A 197 -5.61 16.98 -3.57
C LEU A 197 -5.62 15.98 -4.71
N VAL A 198 -4.49 15.34 -4.99
CA VAL A 198 -4.36 14.35 -6.05
C VAL A 198 -4.26 12.96 -5.42
N PRO A 199 -5.29 12.11 -5.53
CA PRO A 199 -5.22 10.74 -5.04
C PRO A 199 -4.52 9.87 -6.08
N ILE A 200 -3.57 9.06 -5.62
CA ILE A 200 -2.77 8.13 -6.43
C ILE A 200 -2.87 6.73 -5.83
N LEU A 201 -3.42 5.79 -6.60
CA LEU A 201 -3.30 4.38 -6.32
C LEU A 201 -1.96 3.90 -6.90
N PHE A 202 -0.98 3.70 -6.04
CA PHE A 202 0.38 3.36 -6.43
C PHE A 202 0.60 1.85 -6.42
N PHE A 203 1.12 1.32 -7.53
CA PHE A 203 1.62 -0.06 -7.61
C PHE A 203 3.14 -0.05 -7.75
N PHE A 204 3.83 -0.75 -6.84
CA PHE A 204 5.29 -0.78 -6.84
C PHE A 204 5.86 -1.41 -8.12
N ASN A 205 5.20 -2.43 -8.68
CA ASN A 205 5.62 -3.07 -9.92
C ASN A 205 5.02 -2.44 -11.18
N ASN A 206 5.79 -2.49 -12.28
CA ASN A 206 5.38 -1.96 -13.59
C ASN A 206 4.31 -2.79 -14.28
N LYS A 207 4.29 -4.10 -14.03
CA LYS A 207 3.39 -5.02 -14.72
C LYS A 207 1.94 -4.69 -14.39
N LYS A 208 1.11 -4.56 -15.42
CA LYS A 208 -0.35 -4.51 -15.32
C LYS A 208 -0.91 -5.92 -15.43
N MET A 209 -1.53 -6.41 -14.36
CA MET A 209 -2.19 -7.72 -14.37
C MET A 209 -3.70 -7.58 -14.61
N LYS A 210 -4.36 -6.61 -13.97
CA LYS A 210 -5.79 -6.36 -14.13
C LYS A 210 -6.04 -4.94 -14.60
N GLY A 211 -7.02 -4.77 -15.49
CA GLY A 211 -7.55 -3.45 -15.83
C GLY A 211 -8.27 -2.86 -14.63
N ASN A 212 -7.98 -1.61 -14.26
CA ASN A 212 -8.76 -0.89 -13.28
C ASN A 212 -9.94 -0.18 -13.96
N ILE A 213 -11.16 -0.52 -13.53
CA ILE A 213 -12.41 0.07 -14.03
C ILE A 213 -12.98 1.15 -13.09
N TYR A 214 -12.32 1.41 -11.96
CA TYR A 214 -12.77 2.32 -10.90
C TYR A 214 -11.95 3.60 -10.84
N VAL A 215 -10.67 3.55 -11.24
CA VAL A 215 -9.73 4.68 -11.14
C VAL A 215 -9.00 4.83 -12.48
N PRO A 216 -8.90 6.05 -13.03
CA PRO A 216 -8.19 6.34 -14.28
C PRO A 216 -6.72 5.91 -14.26
N GLU A 217 -6.30 5.09 -15.24
CA GLU A 217 -4.92 4.59 -15.30
C GLU A 217 -3.91 5.70 -15.62
N GLY A 218 -4.26 6.64 -16.51
CA GLY A 218 -3.31 7.66 -16.96
C GLY A 218 -3.02 8.76 -15.92
N THR A 219 -3.96 9.01 -15.01
CA THR A 219 -3.90 10.17 -14.10
C THR A 219 -3.79 9.79 -12.63
N ASN A 220 -4.49 8.74 -12.19
CA ASN A 220 -4.67 8.43 -10.77
C ASN A 220 -4.10 7.06 -10.37
N ILE A 221 -3.63 6.26 -11.33
CA ILE A 221 -2.81 5.09 -11.05
C ILE A 221 -1.38 5.42 -11.48
N LYS A 222 -0.43 5.17 -10.59
CA LYS A 222 0.98 5.31 -10.92
C LYS A 222 1.67 3.99 -10.61
N ARG A 223 2.38 3.44 -11.59
CA ARG A 223 3.19 2.23 -11.42
C ARG A 223 4.64 2.62 -11.20
N GLY A 224 5.44 1.72 -10.66
CA GLY A 224 6.86 1.90 -10.32
C GLY A 224 7.57 2.99 -11.12
N LYS A 225 7.82 2.73 -12.40
CA LYS A 225 8.52 3.67 -13.29
C LYS A 225 7.81 5.03 -13.41
N THR A 226 6.51 5.05 -13.71
CA THR A 226 5.75 6.29 -13.88
C THR A 226 5.78 7.16 -12.64
N PHE A 227 5.65 6.57 -11.45
CA PHE A 227 5.73 7.31 -10.20
C PHE A 227 7.14 7.87 -9.96
N PHE A 228 8.16 7.03 -10.15
CA PHE A 228 9.54 7.44 -9.91
C PHE A 228 9.96 8.56 -10.85
N ASP A 229 9.64 8.45 -12.15
CA ASP A 229 9.97 9.49 -13.12
C ASP A 229 9.28 10.84 -12.82
N GLU A 230 8.06 10.81 -12.28
CA GLU A 230 7.28 12.02 -12.00
C GLU A 230 7.68 12.67 -10.67
N PHE A 231 7.91 11.87 -9.64
CA PHE A 231 8.06 12.37 -8.27
C PHE A 231 9.51 12.33 -7.78
N LEU A 232 10.34 11.38 -8.22
CA LEU A 232 11.63 11.10 -7.58
C LEU A 232 12.82 11.40 -8.49
N THR A 233 13.93 11.78 -7.88
CA THR A 233 15.24 11.84 -8.54
C THR A 233 15.89 10.45 -8.65
N THR A 234 15.58 9.56 -7.71
CA THR A 234 16.04 8.17 -7.75
C THR A 234 15.29 7.41 -8.85
N SER A 235 16.02 6.69 -9.71
CA SER A 235 15.39 5.91 -10.78
C SER A 235 14.76 4.61 -10.27
N TYR A 236 13.64 4.21 -10.86
CA TYR A 236 13.00 2.94 -10.54
C TYR A 236 13.94 1.74 -10.78
N SER A 237 14.66 1.75 -11.91
CA SER A 237 15.62 0.71 -12.27
C SER A 237 16.74 0.54 -11.25
N SER A 238 17.17 1.61 -10.59
CA SER A 238 18.20 1.52 -9.54
C SER A 238 17.70 0.72 -8.34
N VAL A 239 16.44 0.92 -7.94
CA VAL A 239 15.82 0.19 -6.82
C VAL A 239 15.50 -1.24 -7.22
N GLU A 240 14.97 -1.44 -8.42
CA GLU A 240 14.66 -2.76 -9.00
C GLU A 240 15.91 -3.64 -9.05
N ASN A 241 16.98 -3.17 -9.69
CA ASN A 241 18.25 -3.90 -9.82
C ASN A 241 18.81 -4.25 -8.43
N TYR A 242 18.79 -3.29 -7.50
CA TYR A 242 19.31 -3.54 -6.15
C TYR A 242 18.53 -4.63 -5.40
N LEU A 243 17.19 -4.61 -5.46
CA LEU A 243 16.37 -5.62 -4.82
C LEU A 243 16.55 -7.01 -5.48
N THR A 244 16.71 -7.06 -6.80
CA THR A 244 16.99 -8.30 -7.53
C THR A 244 18.36 -8.87 -7.18
N GLU A 245 19.39 -8.03 -7.09
CA GLU A 245 20.73 -8.47 -6.64
C GLU A 245 20.69 -8.96 -5.19
N LEU A 246 20.00 -8.23 -4.30
CA LEU A 246 19.91 -8.57 -2.89
C LEU A 246 19.19 -9.91 -2.64
N SER A 247 18.16 -10.23 -3.43
CA SER A 247 17.43 -11.50 -3.27
C SER A 247 18.29 -12.72 -3.60
N GLU A 248 19.25 -12.57 -4.51
CA GLU A 248 20.16 -13.62 -4.94
C GLU A 248 21.54 -13.55 -4.26
N ASP A 249 21.74 -12.61 -3.33
CA ASP A 249 22.98 -12.53 -2.56
C ASP A 249 23.20 -13.80 -1.71
N LYS A 250 24.47 -14.21 -1.62
CA LYS A 250 24.88 -15.42 -0.90
C LYS A 250 24.47 -15.39 0.57
N ASN A 251 24.53 -14.24 1.24
CA ASN A 251 24.14 -14.14 2.64
C ASN A 251 22.63 -14.20 2.80
N THR A 252 21.86 -13.55 1.92
CA THR A 252 20.39 -13.65 1.89
C THR A 252 19.96 -15.12 1.73
N ILE A 253 20.48 -15.82 0.71
CA ILE A 253 20.19 -17.23 0.47
C ILE A 253 20.57 -18.09 1.69
N LYS A 254 21.74 -17.85 2.28
CA LYS A 254 22.19 -18.55 3.49
C LYS A 254 21.22 -18.36 4.66
N ASN A 255 20.68 -17.15 4.85
CA ASN A 255 19.72 -16.85 5.92
C ASN A 255 18.41 -17.62 5.73
N PHE A 256 17.86 -17.65 4.50
CA PHE A 256 16.66 -18.44 4.19
C PHE A 256 16.90 -19.95 4.35
N ASN A 257 18.05 -20.46 3.92
CA ASN A 257 18.43 -21.85 4.12
C ASN A 257 18.55 -22.23 5.60
N ASN A 258 19.11 -21.34 6.43
CA ASN A 258 19.20 -21.55 7.87
C ASN A 258 17.82 -21.58 8.53
N LEU A 259 16.93 -20.68 8.14
CA LEU A 259 15.53 -20.67 8.59
C LEU A 259 14.82 -21.98 8.23
N TYR A 260 14.98 -22.46 7.00
CA TYR A 260 14.41 -23.74 6.58
C TYR A 260 14.92 -24.92 7.42
N LYS A 261 16.25 -25.02 7.61
CA LYS A 261 16.87 -26.05 8.45
C LYS A 261 16.35 -26.00 9.89
N LYS A 262 16.18 -24.79 10.44
CA LYS A 262 15.62 -24.57 11.79
C LYS A 262 14.20 -25.14 11.90
N ILE A 263 13.33 -24.84 10.94
CA ILE A 263 11.95 -25.32 10.91
C ILE A 263 11.90 -26.86 10.80
N ILE A 264 12.76 -27.47 9.99
CA ILE A 264 12.81 -28.94 9.90
C ILE A 264 13.26 -29.56 11.23
N LYS A 265 14.34 -29.05 11.84
CA LYS A 265 14.86 -29.59 13.10
C LYS A 265 13.83 -29.55 14.23
N MET A 266 13.08 -28.44 14.36
CA MET A 266 12.04 -28.31 15.38
C MET A 266 10.86 -29.29 15.19
N ASN A 267 10.63 -29.78 13.98
CA ASN A 267 9.59 -30.78 13.70
C ASN A 267 10.08 -32.23 13.80
N ASN A 268 11.39 -32.48 13.68
CA ASN A 268 11.98 -33.82 13.78
C ASN A 268 12.38 -34.21 15.22
N GLY A 269 12.38 -33.27 16.16
CA GLY A 269 12.63 -33.51 17.59
C GLY A 269 11.38 -33.95 18.37
N ARG A 270 10.36 -34.46 17.67
CA ARG A 270 9.11 -34.99 18.22
C ARG A 270 8.85 -36.37 17.65
#